data_AF-A0AAX3S1J6-F1
#
_entry.id   AF-A0AAX3S1J6-F1
#
_cell.length_a   1.000
_cell.length_b   1.000
_cell.length_c   1.000
_cell.angle_alpha   90.00
_cell.angle_beta   90.00
_cell.angle_gamma   90.00
#
_symmetry.space_group_name_H-M   'P 1'
#
loop_
_entity.id
_entity.type
_entity.pdbx_description
1 polymer ?
#
loop_
_entity_poly.entity_id
_entity_poly.type
_entity_poly.pdbx_seq_one_letter_code
_entity_poly.pdbx_strand_id
1 'polypeptide(L)'
;MSQKPKLQNSRRRFLRDTVRAAGGLAAIGVVLGLQQQTSRASGIRLRPPGAINENAFASACVRCGQCVQACPYDMLKLATLASGLAAGTPYFIARENPCEMCEDIPCAKVCPSGALDKEIDSINDARMGLAVLLDQENCLNFQGLRCDVCYRVCPLIDEAITLEIEQNHRTGKHARFLPTVHSSACTGCGKCEQACVLEEAAIKVLPLTLAKGELGHHYRFGWLEGNDGKS
;
A
#
# COMPACT_ATOMS: atom_id res chain seq x y z
N MET A 1 70.34 -3.82 -36.79
CA MET A 1 69.49 -3.23 -35.75
C MET A 1 68.38 -2.43 -36.40
N SER A 2 67.13 -2.87 -36.33
CA SER A 2 65.98 -1.98 -36.54
C SER A 2 64.77 -2.57 -35.81
N GLN A 3 64.42 -1.96 -34.68
CA GLN A 3 63.22 -2.28 -33.91
C GLN A 3 62.02 -1.48 -34.43
N LYS A 4 60.83 -2.09 -34.26
CA LYS A 4 59.44 -1.56 -34.21
C LYS A 4 58.60 -1.66 -35.50
N PRO A 5 57.29 -2.00 -35.39
CA PRO A 5 56.40 -1.44 -34.36
C PRO A 5 55.53 -2.43 -33.54
N LYS A 6 55.62 -2.29 -32.20
CA LYS A 6 54.66 -2.83 -31.21
C LYS A 6 53.26 -2.16 -31.26
N LEU A 7 52.94 -1.32 -32.26
CA LEU A 7 51.72 -0.50 -32.28
C LEU A 7 50.45 -1.21 -32.77
N GLN A 8 50.54 -2.20 -33.66
CA GLN A 8 49.35 -2.83 -34.25
C GLN A 8 48.51 -3.63 -33.22
N ASN A 9 49.16 -4.30 -32.27
CA ASN A 9 48.46 -5.01 -31.19
C ASN A 9 47.76 -4.08 -30.20
N SER A 10 48.23 -2.83 -30.04
CA SER A 10 47.66 -1.88 -29.09
C SER A 10 46.32 -1.31 -29.57
N ARG A 11 46.21 -0.95 -30.86
CA ARG A 11 44.95 -0.42 -31.45
C ARG A 11 43.83 -1.46 -31.49
N ARG A 12 44.15 -2.70 -31.85
CA ARG A 12 43.17 -3.80 -31.90
C ARG A 12 42.67 -4.19 -30.51
N ARG A 13 43.53 -4.06 -29.49
CA ARG A 13 43.17 -4.26 -28.08
C ARG A 13 42.26 -3.15 -27.59
N PHE A 14 42.63 -1.89 -27.84
CA PHE A 14 41.80 -0.72 -27.50
C PHE A 14 40.38 -0.79 -28.10
N LEU A 15 40.25 -1.13 -29.38
CA LEU A 15 38.94 -1.29 -30.04
C LEU A 15 38.10 -2.44 -29.46
N ARG A 16 38.74 -3.58 -29.14
CA ARG A 16 38.04 -4.69 -28.46
C ARG A 16 37.57 -4.31 -27.07
N ASP A 17 38.40 -3.59 -26.32
CA ASP A 17 38.08 -3.19 -24.95
C ASP A 17 36.98 -2.12 -24.93
N THR A 18 36.95 -1.19 -25.89
CA THR A 18 35.84 -0.23 -26.05
C THR A 18 34.54 -0.91 -26.46
N VAL A 19 34.55 -1.86 -27.40
CA VAL A 19 33.33 -2.61 -27.78
C VAL A 19 32.81 -3.44 -26.61
N ARG A 20 33.70 -4.07 -25.84
CA ARG A 20 33.31 -4.83 -24.63
C ARG A 20 32.72 -3.92 -23.56
N ALA A 21 33.33 -2.77 -23.31
CA ALA A 21 32.84 -1.79 -22.34
C ALA A 21 31.47 -1.23 -22.78
N ALA A 22 31.32 -0.85 -24.05
CA ALA A 22 30.07 -0.35 -24.60
C ALA A 22 28.96 -1.42 -24.58
N GLY A 23 29.27 -2.67 -24.96
CA GLY A 23 28.34 -3.79 -24.89
C GLY A 23 27.93 -4.12 -23.45
N GLY A 24 28.87 -4.08 -22.50
CA GLY A 24 28.59 -4.27 -21.08
C GLY A 24 27.68 -3.19 -20.50
N LEU A 25 27.96 -1.91 -20.80
CA LEU A 25 27.12 -0.79 -20.37
C LEU A 25 25.72 -0.84 -20.99
N ALA A 26 25.61 -1.20 -22.27
CA ALA A 26 24.32 -1.37 -22.93
C ALA A 26 23.50 -2.51 -22.30
N ALA A 27 24.13 -3.65 -22.01
CA ALA A 27 23.47 -4.77 -21.34
C ALA A 27 22.97 -4.39 -19.93
N ILE A 28 23.79 -3.68 -19.15
CA ILE A 28 23.39 -3.16 -17.83
C ILE A 28 22.22 -2.19 -17.98
N GLY A 29 22.27 -1.28 -18.96
CA GLY A 29 21.18 -0.34 -19.23
C GLY A 29 19.87 -1.03 -19.60
N VAL A 30 19.91 -2.09 -20.42
CA VAL A 30 18.72 -2.88 -20.76
C VAL A 30 18.17 -3.63 -19.54
N VAL A 31 19.04 -4.25 -18.74
CA VAL A 31 18.61 -4.96 -17.51
C VAL A 31 17.96 -4.00 -16.53
N LEU A 32 18.56 -2.85 -16.27
CA LEU A 32 17.99 -1.82 -15.39
C LEU A 32 16.69 -1.24 -15.97
N GLY A 33 16.61 -1.05 -17.29
CA GLY A 33 15.39 -0.59 -17.97
C GLY A 33 14.23 -1.56 -17.80
N LEU A 34 14.46 -2.86 -18.00
CA LEU A 34 13.46 -3.91 -17.81
C LEU A 34 13.05 -4.03 -16.33
N GLN A 35 14.01 -3.95 -15.40
CA GLN A 35 13.75 -3.95 -13.96
C GLN A 35 12.89 -2.75 -13.51
N GLN A 36 13.13 -1.57 -14.08
CA GLN A 36 12.34 -0.37 -13.78
C GLN A 36 10.89 -0.52 -14.22
N GLN A 37 10.66 -1.20 -15.36
CA GLN A 37 9.34 -1.40 -15.93
C GLN A 37 8.52 -2.43 -15.14
N THR A 38 9.15 -3.49 -14.65
CA THR A 38 8.50 -4.48 -13.76
C THR A 38 8.23 -3.93 -12.36
N SER A 39 9.01 -2.95 -11.92
CA SER A 39 8.81 -2.30 -10.61
C SER A 39 7.62 -1.36 -10.56
N ARG A 40 7.17 -0.90 -11.73
CA ARG A 40 5.88 -0.24 -11.91
C ARG A 40 4.70 -1.21 -11.86
N ALA A 41 4.93 -2.51 -11.64
CA ALA A 41 3.86 -3.46 -11.44
C ALA A 41 2.98 -3.02 -10.25
N SER A 42 1.69 -3.10 -10.54
CA SER A 42 0.53 -2.45 -9.95
C SER A 42 0.28 -2.83 -8.49
N GLY A 43 0.04 -1.83 -7.64
CA GLY A 43 -0.44 -2.05 -6.27
C GLY A 43 0.01 -0.95 -5.34
N ILE A 44 -0.92 -0.48 -4.51
CA ILE A 44 -0.61 0.43 -3.41
C ILE A 44 0.08 -0.40 -2.31
N ARG A 45 1.26 0.06 -1.88
CA ARG A 45 2.05 -0.63 -0.85
C ARG A 45 1.70 -0.05 0.50
N LEU A 46 1.17 -0.89 1.38
CA LEU A 46 0.69 -0.52 2.70
C LEU A 46 1.65 -1.06 3.78
N ARG A 47 1.70 -0.35 4.90
CA ARG A 47 2.52 -0.76 6.05
C ARG A 47 1.79 -1.77 6.92
N PRO A 48 2.51 -2.69 7.61
CA PRO A 48 1.90 -3.66 8.52
C PRO A 48 1.13 -3.01 9.69
N PRO A 49 0.33 -3.79 10.43
CA PRO A 49 -0.30 -3.34 11.66
C PRO A 49 0.71 -2.74 12.65
N GLY A 50 0.30 -1.67 13.34
CA GLY A 50 1.13 -0.98 14.33
C GLY A 50 2.22 -0.07 13.73
N ALA A 51 2.31 0.10 12.41
CA ALA A 51 3.31 0.99 11.83
C ALA A 51 3.16 2.43 12.32
N ILE A 52 4.27 2.99 12.81
CA ILE A 52 4.34 4.42 13.10
C ILE A 52 4.23 5.23 11.81
N ASN A 53 4.03 6.55 11.95
CA ASN A 53 3.94 7.47 10.82
C ASN A 53 5.05 7.26 9.78
N GLU A 54 4.68 7.30 8.50
CA GLU A 54 5.57 6.98 7.36
C GLU A 54 6.89 7.78 7.39
N ASN A 55 6.83 9.05 7.80
CA ASN A 55 8.00 9.94 7.92
C ASN A 55 9.05 9.42 8.93
N ALA A 56 8.63 8.73 9.99
CA ALA A 56 9.50 8.17 11.02
C ALA A 56 9.78 6.67 10.79
N PHE A 57 8.92 5.98 10.03
CA PHE A 57 9.00 4.54 9.84
C PHE A 57 10.33 4.09 9.21
N ALA A 58 10.75 4.76 8.14
CA ALA A 58 11.94 4.37 7.38
C ALA A 58 13.26 4.51 8.17
N SER A 59 13.30 5.43 9.15
CA SER A 59 14.45 5.63 10.04
C SER A 59 14.40 4.69 11.25
N ALA A 60 13.21 4.43 11.79
CA ALA A 60 13.03 3.50 12.91
C ALA A 60 13.23 2.03 12.50
N CYS A 61 12.91 1.65 11.27
CA CYS A 61 13.03 0.27 10.81
C CYS A 61 14.49 -0.14 10.62
N VAL A 62 14.94 -1.12 11.40
CA VAL A 62 16.29 -1.71 11.29
C VAL A 62 16.41 -2.78 10.20
N ARG A 63 15.33 -3.02 9.42
CA ARG A 63 15.32 -3.94 8.26
C ARG A 63 15.68 -5.39 8.62
N CYS A 64 15.33 -5.84 9.83
CA CYS A 64 15.66 -7.18 10.32
C CYS A 64 14.80 -8.30 9.70
N GLY A 65 13.65 -7.96 9.11
CA GLY A 65 12.75 -8.94 8.48
C GLY A 65 11.94 -9.82 9.44
N GLN A 66 12.06 -9.64 10.76
CA GLN A 66 11.37 -10.47 11.75
C GLN A 66 9.85 -10.40 11.64
N CYS A 67 9.28 -9.24 11.34
CA CYS A 67 7.84 -9.07 11.13
C CYS A 67 7.32 -9.91 9.94
N VAL A 68 8.12 -10.07 8.88
CA VAL A 68 7.77 -10.89 7.71
C VAL A 68 7.74 -12.36 8.09
N GLN A 69 8.74 -12.83 8.85
CA GLN A 69 8.82 -14.22 9.31
C GLN A 69 7.75 -14.57 10.35
N ALA A 70 7.36 -13.60 11.18
CA ALA A 70 6.34 -13.79 12.22
C ALA A 70 4.91 -13.77 11.67
N CYS A 71 4.71 -13.38 10.41
CA CYS A 71 3.37 -13.33 9.81
C CYS A 71 2.92 -14.73 9.39
N PRO A 72 1.86 -15.31 9.98
CA PRO A 72 1.43 -16.67 9.68
C PRO A 72 0.78 -16.83 8.29
N TYR A 73 0.47 -15.72 7.62
CA TYR A 73 -0.24 -15.70 6.33
C TYR A 73 0.63 -15.20 5.16
N ASP A 74 1.93 -14.99 5.38
CA ASP A 74 2.90 -14.57 4.35
C ASP A 74 2.46 -13.32 3.54
N MET A 75 1.66 -12.43 4.16
CA MET A 75 1.18 -11.20 3.49
C MET A 75 2.28 -10.14 3.34
N LEU A 76 3.28 -10.16 4.22
CA LEU A 76 4.33 -9.15 4.27
C LEU A 76 5.49 -9.50 3.34
N LYS A 77 5.95 -8.51 2.59
CA LYS A 77 7.12 -8.59 1.70
C LYS A 77 8.13 -7.51 2.09
N LEU A 78 9.41 -7.76 1.84
CA LEU A 78 10.46 -6.75 2.01
C LEU A 78 10.61 -5.91 0.75
N ALA A 79 10.60 -4.58 0.93
CA ALA A 79 10.82 -3.62 -0.13
C ALA A 79 12.19 -3.82 -0.77
N THR A 80 12.23 -3.95 -2.10
CA THR A 80 13.47 -3.90 -2.88
C THR A 80 13.81 -2.45 -3.25
N LEU A 81 15.02 -2.19 -3.73
CA LEU A 81 15.39 -0.85 -4.25
C LEU A 81 14.44 -0.34 -5.34
N ALA A 82 13.80 -1.26 -6.06
CA ALA A 82 12.93 -0.94 -7.16
C ALA A 82 11.47 -0.72 -6.72
N SER A 83 11.10 -1.12 -5.51
CA SER A 83 9.72 -1.08 -5.00
C SER A 83 9.18 0.33 -4.66
N GLY A 84 9.98 1.38 -4.79
CA GLY A 84 9.58 2.77 -4.50
C GLY A 84 9.43 3.10 -3.00
N LEU A 85 9.59 2.11 -2.12
CA LEU A 85 9.72 2.28 -0.67
C LEU A 85 11.19 2.20 -0.26
N ALA A 86 11.50 2.65 0.95
CA ALA A 86 12.81 2.45 1.55
C ALA A 86 13.17 0.95 1.55
N ALA A 87 14.26 0.58 0.86
CA ALA A 87 14.65 -0.82 0.72
C ALA A 87 14.83 -1.50 2.09
N GLY A 88 14.41 -2.77 2.17
CA GLY A 88 14.41 -3.60 3.37
C GLY A 88 13.28 -3.31 4.36
N THR A 89 12.37 -2.37 4.06
CA THR A 89 11.20 -2.11 4.91
C THR A 89 10.03 -3.04 4.55
N PRO A 90 9.22 -3.49 5.53
CA PRO A 90 8.09 -4.37 5.26
C PRO A 90 6.91 -3.61 4.64
N TYR A 91 6.18 -4.28 3.75
CA TYR A 91 4.94 -3.79 3.15
C TYR A 91 4.04 -4.96 2.73
N PHE A 92 2.78 -4.68 2.43
CA PHE A 92 1.88 -5.60 1.73
C PHE A 92 1.09 -4.87 0.64
N ILE A 93 0.42 -5.63 -0.23
CA ILE A 93 -0.47 -5.11 -1.26
C ILE A 93 -1.84 -5.72 -1.01
N ALA A 94 -2.80 -4.88 -0.61
CA ALA A 94 -4.14 -5.31 -0.22
C ALA A 94 -4.84 -6.17 -1.29
N ARG A 95 -4.72 -5.78 -2.56
CA ARG A 95 -5.30 -6.52 -3.69
C ARG A 95 -4.76 -7.93 -3.86
N GLU A 96 -3.50 -8.17 -3.50
CA GLU A 96 -2.84 -9.49 -3.65
C GLU A 96 -3.08 -10.37 -2.42
N ASN A 97 -2.71 -9.87 -1.24
CA ASN A 97 -2.82 -10.59 0.03
C ASN A 97 -3.04 -9.58 1.17
N PRO A 98 -4.29 -9.40 1.66
CA PRO A 98 -4.62 -8.43 2.70
C PRO A 98 -4.20 -8.91 4.09
N CYS A 99 -4.38 -8.04 5.09
CA CYS A 99 -4.19 -8.39 6.49
C CYS A 99 -5.34 -9.26 7.00
N GLU A 100 -4.98 -10.40 7.59
CA GLU A 100 -5.90 -11.35 8.22
C GLU A 100 -6.35 -10.95 9.63
N MET A 101 -5.92 -9.79 10.14
CA MET A 101 -6.37 -9.23 11.42
C MET A 101 -6.15 -10.17 12.62
N CYS A 102 -4.95 -10.74 12.76
CA CYS A 102 -4.61 -11.62 13.89
C CYS A 102 -4.73 -10.88 15.23
N GLU A 103 -5.39 -11.49 16.22
CA GLU A 103 -5.63 -10.89 17.54
C GLU A 103 -4.35 -10.61 18.33
N ASP A 104 -3.34 -11.47 18.18
CA ASP A 104 -2.04 -11.41 18.87
C ASP A 104 -1.01 -10.51 18.17
N ILE A 105 -1.29 -10.09 16.94
CA ILE A 105 -0.49 -9.16 16.12
C ILE A 105 1.02 -9.53 16.15
N PRO A 106 1.40 -10.76 15.78
CA PRO A 106 2.75 -11.28 16.01
C PRO A 106 3.81 -10.47 15.24
N CYS A 107 3.43 -9.91 14.08
CA CYS A 107 4.28 -9.06 13.27
C CYS A 107 4.72 -7.76 13.97
N ALA A 108 3.86 -7.17 14.80
CA ALA A 108 4.18 -5.96 15.56
C ALA A 108 4.94 -6.29 16.86
N LYS A 109 4.50 -7.32 17.59
CA LYS A 109 5.11 -7.75 18.86
C LYS A 109 6.58 -8.16 18.72
N VAL A 110 6.96 -8.75 17.57
CA VAL A 110 8.36 -9.14 17.32
C VAL A 110 9.27 -7.96 16.97
N CYS A 111 8.75 -6.74 16.76
CA CYS A 111 9.55 -5.62 16.29
C CYS A 111 10.56 -5.14 17.35
N PRO A 112 11.88 -5.29 17.12
CA PRO A 112 12.86 -4.90 18.13
C PRO A 112 13.03 -3.38 18.21
N SER A 113 12.92 -2.70 17.06
CA SER A 113 13.23 -1.27 16.93
C SER A 113 12.06 -0.33 17.26
N GLY A 114 10.85 -0.87 17.45
CA GLY A 114 9.65 -0.06 17.67
C GLY A 114 9.14 0.67 16.41
N ALA A 115 9.59 0.27 15.21
CA ALA A 115 9.02 0.76 13.96
C ALA A 115 7.55 0.31 13.78
N LEU A 116 7.23 -0.86 14.32
CA LEU A 116 5.86 -1.28 14.59
C LEU A 116 5.66 -1.15 16.10
N ASP A 117 4.57 -0.50 16.49
CA ASP A 117 4.14 -0.36 17.86
C ASP A 117 3.79 -1.72 18.44
N LYS A 118 4.56 -2.12 19.45
CA LYS A 118 4.44 -3.39 20.15
C LYS A 118 3.41 -3.30 21.26
N GLU A 119 3.03 -2.09 21.69
CA GLU A 119 2.06 -1.85 22.75
C GLU A 119 0.65 -1.65 22.18
N ILE A 120 0.45 -1.86 20.87
CA ILE A 120 -0.90 -1.91 20.30
C ILE A 120 -1.73 -2.96 21.04
N ASP A 121 -2.85 -2.50 21.61
CA ASP A 121 -3.75 -3.28 22.46
C ASP A 121 -4.65 -4.20 21.61
N SER A 122 -5.27 -3.64 20.58
CA SER A 122 -6.17 -4.35 19.67
C SER A 122 -5.79 -4.15 18.21
N ILE A 123 -5.99 -5.19 17.41
CA ILE A 123 -5.79 -5.12 15.95
C ILE A 123 -6.75 -4.12 15.29
N ASN A 124 -7.86 -3.81 15.95
CA ASN A 124 -8.83 -2.80 15.50
C ASN A 124 -8.30 -1.36 15.63
N ASP A 125 -7.27 -1.15 16.44
CA ASP A 125 -6.59 0.14 16.58
C ASP A 125 -5.49 0.34 15.53
N ALA A 126 -5.18 -0.70 14.75
CA ALA A 126 -4.21 -0.60 13.67
C ALA A 126 -4.68 0.40 12.60
N ARG A 127 -3.74 1.17 12.08
CA ARG A 127 -3.97 2.20 11.05
C ARG A 127 -3.02 1.98 9.87
N MET A 128 -3.21 0.86 9.18
CA MET A 128 -2.40 0.44 8.01
C MET A 128 -2.69 1.29 6.77
N GLY A 129 -3.92 1.82 6.69
CA GLY A 129 -4.43 2.63 5.59
C GLY A 129 -5.90 2.97 5.79
N LEU A 130 -6.53 3.48 4.75
CA LEU A 130 -7.96 3.77 4.71
C LEU A 130 -8.55 3.27 3.40
N ALA A 131 -9.63 2.49 3.49
CA ALA A 131 -10.36 2.08 2.31
C ALA A 131 -11.15 3.28 1.74
N VAL A 132 -11.04 3.48 0.43
CA VAL A 132 -11.72 4.57 -0.29
C VAL A 132 -12.39 3.98 -1.51
N LEU A 133 -13.68 4.28 -1.68
CA LEU A 133 -14.37 3.98 -2.92
C LEU A 133 -13.94 5.01 -3.97
N LEU A 134 -12.95 4.64 -4.78
CA LEU A 134 -12.36 5.51 -5.79
C LEU A 134 -13.18 5.55 -7.07
N ASP A 135 -13.81 4.43 -7.43
CA ASP A 135 -14.56 4.29 -8.67
C ASP A 135 -16.04 4.05 -8.40
N GLN A 136 -16.76 5.15 -8.20
CA GLN A 136 -18.22 5.12 -8.06
C GLN A 136 -18.91 4.76 -9.38
N GLU A 137 -18.29 5.03 -10.53
CA GLU A 137 -18.90 4.76 -11.84
C GLU A 137 -18.96 3.26 -12.11
N ASN A 138 -17.92 2.49 -11.78
CA ASN A 138 -17.90 1.05 -12.00
C ASN A 138 -18.40 0.22 -10.80
N CYS A 139 -18.55 0.83 -9.63
CA CYS A 139 -19.09 0.13 -8.46
C CYS A 139 -20.50 -0.43 -8.74
N LEU A 140 -20.69 -1.74 -8.56
CA LEU A 140 -21.95 -2.43 -8.84
C LEU A 140 -23.14 -1.82 -8.08
N ASN A 141 -22.94 -1.37 -6.83
CA ASN A 141 -24.00 -0.72 -6.04
C ASN A 141 -24.42 0.63 -6.60
N PHE A 142 -23.46 1.43 -7.10
CA PHE A 142 -23.76 2.70 -7.76
C PHE A 142 -24.47 2.47 -9.11
N GLN A 143 -24.16 1.37 -9.79
CA GLN A 143 -24.89 0.94 -10.99
C GLN A 143 -26.31 0.41 -10.68
N GLY A 144 -26.65 0.22 -9.40
CA GLY A 144 -27.95 -0.27 -8.95
C GLY A 144 -28.09 -1.79 -8.94
N LEU A 145 -26.98 -2.52 -9.09
CA LEU A 145 -26.90 -3.95 -8.82
C LEU A 145 -26.72 -4.16 -7.31
N ARG A 146 -27.21 -5.29 -6.79
CA ARG A 146 -27.08 -5.62 -5.37
C ARG A 146 -25.76 -6.34 -5.12
N CYS A 147 -24.77 -5.64 -4.58
CA CYS A 147 -23.50 -6.19 -4.15
C CYS A 147 -23.24 -5.82 -2.68
N ASP A 148 -22.88 -6.78 -1.85
CA ASP A 148 -22.56 -6.53 -0.43
C ASP A 148 -21.24 -7.17 -0.01
N VAL A 149 -20.40 -7.54 -0.99
CA VAL A 149 -19.16 -8.29 -0.77
C VAL A 149 -18.16 -7.52 0.10
N CYS A 150 -17.88 -6.26 -0.24
CA CYS A 150 -16.94 -5.43 0.52
C CYS A 150 -17.42 -5.16 1.96
N TYR A 151 -18.73 -5.10 2.17
CA TYR A 151 -19.36 -4.92 3.47
C TYR A 151 -19.28 -6.21 4.30
N ARG A 152 -19.66 -7.36 3.74
CA ARG A 152 -19.67 -8.66 4.44
C ARG A 152 -18.28 -9.20 4.78
N VAL A 153 -17.27 -8.89 3.96
CA VAL A 153 -15.89 -9.33 4.23
C VAL A 153 -15.19 -8.44 5.26
N CYS A 154 -15.77 -7.29 5.60
CA CYS A 154 -15.18 -6.37 6.56
C CYS A 154 -15.22 -7.00 7.97
N PRO A 155 -14.08 -7.12 8.66
CA PRO A 155 -14.04 -7.62 10.04
C PRO A 155 -14.76 -6.70 11.03
N LEU A 156 -14.86 -5.41 10.69
CA LEU A 156 -15.52 -4.36 11.46
C LEU A 156 -16.78 -3.89 10.71
N ILE A 157 -17.66 -4.85 10.44
CA ILE A 157 -18.95 -4.59 9.79
C ILE A 157 -19.78 -3.60 10.62
N ASP A 158 -20.53 -2.72 9.95
CA ASP A 158 -21.32 -1.64 10.55
C ASP A 158 -20.54 -0.55 11.32
N GLU A 159 -19.25 -0.77 11.58
CA GLU A 159 -18.36 0.23 12.19
C GLU A 159 -17.45 0.87 11.15
N ALA A 160 -16.66 0.07 10.42
CA ALA A 160 -15.72 0.55 9.41
C ALA A 160 -16.36 0.73 8.03
N ILE A 161 -17.37 -0.09 7.70
CA ILE A 161 -18.12 0.00 6.45
C ILE A 161 -19.61 -0.18 6.73
N THR A 162 -20.43 0.76 6.26
CA THR A 162 -21.91 0.67 6.25
C THR A 162 -22.44 0.61 4.83
N LEU A 163 -23.70 0.17 4.67
CA LEU A 163 -24.43 0.25 3.41
C LEU A 163 -25.54 1.30 3.53
N GLU A 164 -25.27 2.50 3.04
CA GLU A 164 -26.22 3.60 3.05
C GLU A 164 -27.28 3.42 1.96
N ILE A 165 -28.54 3.63 2.32
CA ILE A 165 -29.67 3.43 1.42
C ILE A 165 -29.97 4.74 0.70
N GLU A 166 -29.76 4.78 -0.61
CA GLU A 166 -30.12 5.90 -1.47
C GLU A 166 -31.26 5.52 -2.42
N GLN A 167 -32.21 6.42 -2.64
CA GLN A 167 -33.26 6.20 -3.63
C GLN A 167 -32.69 6.29 -5.04
N ASN A 168 -32.92 5.27 -5.88
CA ASN A 168 -32.49 5.35 -7.28
C ASN A 168 -33.38 6.34 -8.04
N HIS A 169 -32.89 7.55 -8.24
CA HIS A 169 -33.59 8.60 -8.98
C HIS A 169 -33.88 8.25 -10.45
N ARG A 170 -33.15 7.30 -11.06
CA ARG A 170 -33.37 6.88 -12.46
C ARG A 170 -34.61 6.00 -12.62
N THR A 171 -34.87 5.09 -11.68
CA THR A 171 -35.95 4.09 -11.80
C THR A 171 -37.07 4.27 -10.80
N GLY A 172 -36.86 5.02 -9.72
CA GLY A 172 -37.86 5.32 -8.68
C GLY A 172 -38.38 4.10 -7.90
N LYS A 173 -37.87 2.90 -8.16
CA LYS A 173 -38.39 1.63 -7.61
C LYS A 173 -37.37 0.82 -6.82
N HIS A 174 -36.08 1.02 -7.08
CA HIS A 174 -35.01 0.27 -6.42
C HIS A 174 -34.18 1.20 -5.56
N ALA A 175 -33.86 0.79 -4.33
CA ALA A 175 -32.85 1.49 -3.54
C ALA A 175 -31.46 1.02 -3.95
N ARG A 176 -30.50 1.94 -3.92
CA ARG A 176 -29.06 1.66 -4.01
C ARG A 176 -28.53 1.48 -2.59
N PHE A 177 -27.62 0.53 -2.42
CA PHE A 177 -26.95 0.26 -1.15
C PHE A 177 -25.50 0.71 -1.28
N LEU A 178 -25.24 1.98 -1.03
CA LEU A 178 -23.92 2.57 -1.28
C LEU A 178 -22.96 2.20 -0.14
N PRO A 179 -21.80 1.57 -0.44
CA PRO A 179 -20.82 1.27 0.59
C PRO A 179 -20.13 2.56 1.04
N THR A 180 -20.25 2.86 2.33
CA THR A 180 -19.65 4.04 2.96
C THR A 180 -18.60 3.58 3.96
N VAL A 181 -17.36 4.04 3.78
CA VAL A 181 -16.25 3.71 4.68
C VAL A 181 -16.09 4.80 5.73
N HIS A 182 -16.05 4.40 7.00
CA HIS A 182 -15.87 5.31 8.14
C HIS A 182 -14.40 5.30 8.57
N SER A 183 -13.73 6.45 8.39
CA SER A 183 -12.29 6.58 8.65
C SER A 183 -11.86 6.45 10.11
N SER A 184 -12.80 6.58 11.06
CA SER A 184 -12.54 6.42 12.49
C SER A 184 -12.29 4.95 12.86
N ALA A 185 -13.01 4.02 12.24
CA ALA A 185 -12.95 2.59 12.54
C ALA A 185 -12.18 1.78 11.48
N CYS A 186 -12.08 2.25 10.23
CA CYS A 186 -11.34 1.54 9.19
C CYS A 186 -9.85 1.39 9.55
N THR A 187 -9.38 0.15 9.63
CA THR A 187 -7.97 -0.17 9.91
C THR A 187 -7.08 -0.15 8.68
N GLY A 188 -7.67 -0.24 7.48
CA GLY A 188 -6.95 -0.40 6.23
C GLY A 188 -6.41 -1.82 6.00
N CYS A 189 -7.06 -2.85 6.54
CA CYS A 189 -6.62 -4.25 6.39
C CYS A 189 -6.61 -4.76 4.94
N GLY A 190 -7.41 -4.18 4.04
CA GLY A 190 -7.39 -4.53 2.61
C GLY A 190 -8.35 -5.63 2.18
N LYS A 191 -9.04 -6.31 3.11
CA LYS A 191 -9.98 -7.40 2.77
C LYS A 191 -11.07 -6.96 1.78
N CYS A 192 -11.56 -5.73 1.90
CA CYS A 192 -12.56 -5.18 0.98
C CYS A 192 -12.05 -4.96 -0.45
N GLU A 193 -10.77 -4.59 -0.61
CA GLU A 193 -10.14 -4.39 -1.93
C GLU A 193 -9.86 -5.73 -2.61
N GLN A 194 -9.35 -6.71 -1.85
CA GLN A 194 -9.11 -8.07 -2.34
C GLN A 194 -10.42 -8.74 -2.77
N ALA A 195 -11.47 -8.65 -1.96
CA ALA A 195 -12.75 -9.30 -2.23
C ALA A 195 -13.60 -8.59 -3.30
N CYS A 196 -13.20 -7.40 -3.76
CA CYS A 196 -13.95 -6.70 -4.80
C CYS A 196 -13.99 -7.56 -6.08
N VAL A 197 -15.20 -7.91 -6.52
CA VAL A 197 -15.48 -8.84 -7.63
C VAL A 197 -15.12 -8.29 -9.01
N LEU A 198 -14.81 -7.00 -9.12
CA LEU A 198 -14.35 -6.38 -10.36
C LEU A 198 -12.89 -6.78 -10.63
N GLU A 199 -12.48 -6.81 -11.90
CA GLU A 199 -11.08 -7.07 -12.30
C GLU A 199 -10.13 -6.01 -11.71
N GLU A 200 -10.53 -4.75 -11.81
CA GLU A 200 -9.91 -3.62 -11.12
C GLU A 200 -10.83 -3.17 -9.98
N ALA A 201 -10.32 -3.19 -8.75
CA ALA A 201 -11.13 -2.92 -7.57
C ALA A 201 -11.65 -1.46 -7.56
N ALA A 202 -12.96 -1.28 -7.39
CA ALA A 202 -13.56 0.05 -7.24
C ALA A 202 -13.25 0.67 -5.87
N ILE A 203 -13.09 -0.16 -4.84
CA ILE A 203 -12.65 0.22 -3.50
C ILE A 203 -11.18 -0.16 -3.34
N LYS A 204 -10.32 0.80 -3.01
CA LYS A 204 -8.88 0.58 -2.81
C LYS A 204 -8.46 1.14 -1.45
N VAL A 205 -7.47 0.50 -0.84
CA VAL A 205 -6.89 0.97 0.41
C VAL A 205 -5.67 1.82 0.11
N LEU A 206 -5.70 3.04 0.63
CA LEU A 206 -4.66 4.04 0.45
C LEU A 206 -3.97 4.33 1.79
N PRO A 207 -2.69 4.77 1.77
CA PRO A 207 -2.07 5.37 2.95
C PRO A 207 -2.93 6.50 3.51
N LEU A 208 -3.02 6.60 4.83
CA LEU A 208 -3.85 7.61 5.50
C LEU A 208 -3.54 9.04 5.05
N THR A 209 -2.26 9.34 4.81
CA THR A 209 -1.79 10.65 4.33
C THR A 209 -2.31 11.02 2.93
N LEU A 210 -2.71 10.04 2.13
CA LEU A 210 -3.31 10.26 0.80
C LEU A 210 -4.83 10.22 0.84
N ALA A 211 -5.41 9.44 1.74
CA ALA A 211 -6.84 9.18 1.80
C ALA A 211 -7.62 10.20 2.64
N LYS A 212 -7.02 10.71 3.72
CA LYS A 212 -7.71 11.53 4.71
C LYS A 212 -7.22 12.97 4.65
N GLY A 213 -8.14 13.91 4.46
CA GLY A 213 -7.87 15.33 4.62
C GLY A 213 -7.76 15.73 6.10
N GLU A 214 -7.14 16.87 6.35
CA GLU A 214 -7.07 17.49 7.68
C GLU A 214 -7.84 18.81 7.66
N LEU A 215 -8.67 19.04 8.68
CA LEU A 215 -9.34 20.31 8.86
C LEU A 215 -8.29 21.35 9.29
N GLY A 216 -8.31 22.54 8.68
CA GLY A 216 -7.40 23.61 9.11
C GLY A 216 -7.62 23.93 10.59
N HIS A 217 -6.54 24.01 11.38
CA HIS A 217 -6.59 24.22 12.84
C HIS A 217 -7.29 25.52 13.30
N HIS A 218 -7.66 26.39 12.36
CA HIS A 218 -8.37 27.64 12.62
C HIS A 218 -9.90 27.49 12.56
N TYR A 219 -10.42 26.39 12.04
CA TYR A 219 -11.86 26.14 12.03
C TYR A 219 -12.31 25.65 13.40
N ARG A 220 -13.29 26.37 13.99
CA ARG A 220 -13.95 26.00 15.25
C ARG A 220 -15.43 25.77 14.96
N PHE A 221 -15.94 24.62 15.36
CA PHE A 221 -17.36 24.31 15.19
C PHE A 221 -18.16 24.83 16.38
N GLY A 222 -19.08 25.77 16.12
CA GLY A 222 -19.89 26.40 17.16
C GLY A 222 -20.87 25.44 17.87
N TRP A 223 -21.15 24.28 17.29
CA TRP A 223 -22.06 23.25 17.83
C TRP A 223 -21.37 22.14 18.62
N LEU A 224 -20.05 22.16 18.75
CA LEU A 224 -19.31 21.31 19.69
C LEU A 224 -19.23 22.04 21.04
N GLU A 225 -20.36 22.21 21.69
CA GLU A 225 -20.44 22.82 23.01
C GLU A 225 -19.84 21.87 24.06
N GLY A 226 -18.72 22.26 24.68
CA GLY A 226 -18.19 21.60 25.89
C GLY A 226 -16.80 20.95 25.80
N ASN A 227 -16.22 20.79 24.61
CA ASN A 227 -14.84 20.29 24.45
C ASN A 227 -14.13 21.09 23.36
N ASP A 228 -13.68 22.31 23.71
CA ASP A 228 -12.71 23.19 23.02
C ASP A 228 -12.79 23.38 21.48
N GLY A 229 -13.79 22.84 20.79
CA GLY A 229 -13.97 22.89 19.34
C GLY A 229 -12.80 22.32 18.53
N LYS A 230 -11.96 21.46 19.12
CA LYS A 230 -10.82 20.82 18.44
C LYS A 230 -11.15 19.37 18.14
N SER A 231 -11.27 19.05 16.85
CA SER A 231 -11.27 17.69 16.31
C SER A 231 -9.88 17.09 16.31
#